data_AF-A0A820MZR9-F1
#
_entry.id   AF-A0A820MZR9-F1
#
_cell.length_a   1.000
_cell.length_b   1.000
_cell.length_c   1.000
_cell.angle_alpha   90.00
_cell.angle_beta   90.00
_cell.angle_gamma   90.00
#
_symmetry.space_group_name_H-M   'P 1'
#
loop_
_entity.id
_entity.type
_entity.pdbx_description
1 polymer ?
#
loop_
_entity_poly.entity_id
_entity_poly.type
_entity_poly.pdbx_seq_one_letter_code
_entity_poly.pdbx_strand_id
1 'polypeptide(L)'
;ISYQASSPDEIAIVDWTEQIGLTLIHRSLKSMTLKLNSTEQLFDYEILQLFPFTPETKRMGIIVRDENTNEIIFYLKGADTVMQNLVQYNDWLQEESANMAREGLRTLVIAKKQLTQEKYQAFEQNITKARLQTINRSRCVREVIETLECDMELLGVTGVEDKLQLDVRQTLESLHNGGIKIWMLTGDKLETATCIAKSSKLIRRNDDIYIIQQVATREECLQELNIFKRKIGACLVITGDALQICLSFYEKDLMESIIESPSVVVCRCSPTQKAIVVDLLKKYRNKKVR
;
A
#
# COMPACT_ATOMS: atom_id res chain seq x y z
N ILE A 1 6.82 -15.27 21.43
CA ILE A 1 7.07 -13.84 21.68
C ILE A 1 5.87 -13.06 21.13
N SER A 2 5.53 -11.85 21.62
CA SER A 2 4.46 -11.05 21.01
C SER A 2 5.09 -9.83 20.34
N TYR A 3 5.00 -9.75 19.01
CA TYR A 3 5.51 -8.62 18.26
C TYR A 3 4.51 -7.45 18.26
N GLN A 4 5.04 -6.23 18.25
CA GLN A 4 4.25 -5.01 18.14
C GLN A 4 4.85 -4.17 17.01
N ALA A 5 4.01 -3.79 16.05
CA ALA A 5 4.40 -2.92 14.95
C ALA A 5 3.24 -2.00 14.57
N SER A 6 3.57 -0.94 13.82
CA SER A 6 2.58 0.03 13.34
C SER A 6 1.74 -0.50 12.18
N SER A 7 2.21 -1.55 11.49
CA SER A 7 1.52 -2.19 10.38
C SER A 7 1.33 -3.69 10.63
N PRO A 8 0.12 -4.24 10.40
CA PRO A 8 -0.14 -5.67 10.52
C PRO A 8 0.67 -6.50 9.52
N ASP A 9 0.98 -5.95 8.35
CA ASP A 9 1.78 -6.62 7.32
C ASP A 9 3.21 -6.90 7.84
N GLU A 10 3.75 -6.01 8.67
CA GLU A 10 5.08 -6.20 9.26
C GLU A 10 5.08 -7.30 10.32
N ILE A 11 4.02 -7.37 11.12
CA ILE A 11 3.85 -8.42 12.12
C ILE A 11 3.78 -9.77 11.40
N ALA A 12 2.96 -9.88 10.35
CA ALA A 12 2.83 -11.11 9.58
C ALA A 12 4.18 -11.60 8.99
N ILE A 13 5.01 -10.68 8.49
CA ILE A 13 6.34 -11.02 7.97
C ILE A 13 7.26 -11.52 9.09
N VAL A 14 7.29 -10.83 10.25
CA VAL A 14 8.16 -11.22 11.37
C VAL A 14 7.69 -12.55 12.00
N ASP A 15 6.39 -12.74 12.16
CA ASP A 15 5.80 -14.00 12.61
C ASP A 15 6.19 -15.15 11.68
N TRP A 16 6.17 -14.91 10.36
CA TRP A 16 6.61 -15.89 9.37
C TRP A 16 8.11 -16.19 9.49
N THR A 17 8.96 -15.17 9.73
CA THR A 17 10.40 -15.41 9.93
C THR A 17 10.68 -16.29 11.16
N GLU A 18 9.92 -16.11 12.24
CA GLU A 18 10.02 -16.98 13.43
C GLU A 18 9.65 -18.43 13.09
N GLN A 19 8.59 -18.64 12.30
CA GLN A 19 8.14 -19.97 11.87
C GLN A 19 9.18 -20.72 11.02
N ILE A 20 9.94 -20.02 10.19
CA ILE A 20 11.01 -20.61 9.38
C ILE A 20 12.34 -20.73 10.15
N GLY A 21 12.37 -20.35 11.43
CA GLY A 21 13.50 -20.57 12.32
C GLY A 21 14.40 -19.35 12.57
N LEU A 22 14.01 -18.14 12.16
CA LEU A 22 14.75 -16.92 12.45
C LEU A 22 13.92 -15.97 13.32
N THR A 23 14.28 -15.87 14.60
CA THR A 23 13.49 -15.14 15.59
C THR A 23 14.12 -13.80 15.91
N LEU A 24 13.33 -12.72 15.85
CA LEU A 24 13.71 -11.44 16.44
C LEU A 24 13.50 -11.51 17.96
N ILE A 25 14.60 -11.52 18.74
CA ILE A 25 14.52 -11.69 20.21
C ILE A 25 14.69 -10.37 20.97
N HIS A 26 15.37 -9.39 20.37
CA HIS A 26 15.58 -8.08 21.00
C HIS A 26 15.59 -6.97 19.94
N ARG A 27 14.94 -5.86 20.27
CA ARG A 27 14.93 -4.64 19.45
C ARG A 27 14.87 -3.41 20.36
N SER A 28 15.90 -2.59 20.28
CA SER A 28 15.98 -1.25 20.90
C SER A 28 16.16 -0.20 19.81
N LEU A 29 16.11 1.10 20.12
CA LEU A 29 16.36 2.16 19.13
C LEU A 29 17.72 2.06 18.42
N LYS A 30 18.73 1.44 19.07
CA LYS A 30 20.12 1.39 18.59
C LYS A 30 20.62 -0.02 18.30
N SER A 31 19.88 -1.07 18.65
CA SER A 31 20.35 -2.44 18.49
C SER A 31 19.22 -3.41 18.20
N MET A 32 19.57 -4.52 17.56
CA MET A 32 18.68 -5.63 17.24
C MET A 32 19.45 -6.94 17.36
N THR A 33 18.81 -7.97 17.91
CA THR A 33 19.38 -9.32 17.97
C THR A 33 18.43 -10.31 17.31
N LEU A 34 18.95 -11.03 16.32
CA LEU A 34 18.28 -12.15 15.69
C LEU A 34 18.84 -13.47 16.22
N LYS A 35 17.99 -14.48 16.34
CA LYS A 35 18.36 -15.81 16.78
C LYS A 35 17.99 -16.83 15.72
N LEU A 36 18.95 -17.64 15.29
CA LEU A 36 18.69 -18.80 14.44
C LEU A 36 18.31 -19.99 15.32
N ASN A 37 17.05 -20.40 15.27
CA ASN A 37 16.47 -21.41 16.16
C ASN A 37 17.11 -22.80 16.00
N SER A 38 17.67 -23.12 14.82
CA SER A 38 18.28 -24.42 14.56
C SER A 38 19.63 -24.60 15.26
N THR A 39 20.40 -23.52 15.44
CA THR A 39 21.75 -23.56 16.02
C THR A 39 21.86 -22.79 17.34
N GLU A 40 20.79 -22.13 17.76
CA GLU A 40 20.79 -21.18 18.87
C GLU A 40 21.78 -20.01 18.69
N GLN A 41 22.28 -19.81 17.46
CA GLN A 41 23.24 -18.76 17.14
C GLN A 41 22.56 -17.39 17.17
N LEU A 42 23.24 -16.41 17.77
CA LEU A 42 22.82 -15.02 17.85
C LEU A 42 23.54 -14.17 16.80
N PHE A 43 22.80 -13.25 16.20
CA PHE A 43 23.30 -12.24 15.27
C PHE A 43 22.93 -10.87 15.82
N ASP A 44 23.93 -10.16 16.31
CA ASP A 44 23.78 -8.82 16.89
C ASP A 44 24.05 -7.75 15.83
N TYR A 45 23.16 -6.77 15.78
CA TYR A 45 23.19 -5.67 14.84
C TYR A 45 23.08 -4.32 15.56
N GLU A 46 23.98 -3.41 15.24
CA GLU A 46 23.87 -2.00 15.59
C GLU A 46 23.00 -1.27 14.55
N ILE A 47 22.04 -0.49 15.01
CA ILE A 47 21.14 0.31 14.16
C ILE A 47 21.71 1.71 14.04
N LEU A 48 22.23 2.00 12.85
CA LEU A 48 22.92 3.24 12.54
C LEU A 48 21.95 4.36 12.13
N GLN A 49 20.95 4.05 11.31
CA GLN A 49 19.89 4.99 10.94
C GLN A 49 18.57 4.26 10.68
N LEU A 50 17.47 4.97 10.94
CA LEU A 50 16.11 4.55 10.60
C LEU A 50 15.48 5.59 9.68
N PHE A 51 14.82 5.12 8.63
CA PHE A 51 14.02 5.92 7.71
C PHE A 51 12.57 5.44 7.82
N PRO A 52 11.75 6.11 8.65
CA PRO A 52 10.36 5.70 8.87
C PRO A 52 9.54 5.72 7.58
N PHE A 53 8.49 4.91 7.55
CA PHE A 53 7.52 4.94 6.47
C PHE A 53 6.84 6.30 6.40
N THR A 54 6.70 6.85 5.19
CA THR A 54 5.78 7.96 4.95
C THR A 54 4.84 7.66 3.78
N PRO A 55 3.58 8.11 3.82
CA PRO A 55 2.63 7.92 2.72
C PRO A 55 3.12 8.49 1.37
N GLU A 56 3.94 9.53 1.41
CA GLU A 56 4.49 10.20 0.23
C GLU A 56 5.57 9.34 -0.46
N THR A 57 6.44 8.69 0.33
CA THR A 57 7.54 7.88 -0.20
C THR A 57 7.14 6.43 -0.42
N LYS A 58 6.10 5.95 0.29
CA LYS A 58 5.57 4.57 0.28
C LYS A 58 6.64 3.50 0.52
N ARG A 59 7.67 3.84 1.29
CA ARG A 59 8.81 2.99 1.62
C ARG A 59 9.40 3.37 2.96
N MET A 60 10.17 2.47 3.53
CA MET A 60 10.94 2.69 4.75
C MET A 60 12.23 1.89 4.70
N GLY A 61 13.24 2.35 5.42
CA GLY A 61 14.56 1.73 5.39
C GLY A 61 15.27 1.77 6.73
N ILE A 62 16.37 1.02 6.80
CA ILE A 62 17.22 0.91 7.97
C ILE A 62 18.66 0.69 7.52
N ILE A 63 19.61 1.37 8.16
CA ILE A 63 21.04 1.05 8.04
C ILE A 63 21.43 0.31 9.31
N VAL A 64 21.96 -0.89 9.12
CA VAL A 64 22.49 -1.72 10.21
C VAL A 64 23.95 -2.02 9.98
N ARG A 65 24.68 -2.20 11.08
CA ARG A 65 26.02 -2.78 11.10
C ARG A 65 25.94 -4.14 11.80
N ASP A 66 26.45 -5.17 11.15
CA ASP A 66 26.64 -6.48 11.78
C ASP A 66 27.82 -6.39 12.77
N GLU A 67 27.61 -6.72 14.04
CA GLU A 67 28.66 -6.61 15.06
C GLU A 67 29.78 -7.65 14.90
N ASN A 68 29.52 -8.77 14.20
CA ASN A 68 30.50 -9.81 13.97
C ASN A 68 31.37 -9.50 12.73
N THR A 69 30.75 -9.06 11.64
CA THR A 69 31.48 -8.83 10.37
C THR A 69 31.90 -7.37 10.16
N ASN A 70 31.36 -6.44 10.96
CA ASN A 70 31.44 -4.99 10.76
C ASN A 70 30.89 -4.49 9.41
N GLU A 71 30.15 -5.33 8.68
CA GLU A 71 29.52 -4.93 7.42
C GLU A 71 28.36 -3.98 7.67
N ILE A 72 28.29 -2.92 6.88
CA ILE A 72 27.18 -1.95 6.91
C ILE A 72 26.28 -2.21 5.71
N ILE A 73 25.00 -2.45 6.01
CA ILE A 73 24.00 -2.72 4.98
C ILE A 73 22.83 -1.76 5.17
N PHE A 74 22.46 -1.10 4.08
CA PHE A 74 21.21 -0.37 3.97
C PHE A 74 20.14 -1.30 3.42
N TYR A 75 19.09 -1.56 4.20
CA TYR A 75 17.90 -2.28 3.77
C TYR A 75 16.76 -1.30 3.51
N LEU A 76 16.02 -1.56 2.45
CA LEU A 76 14.86 -0.77 2.05
C LEU A 76 13.71 -1.71 1.72
N LYS A 77 12.51 -1.40 2.23
CA LYS A 77 11.27 -2.07 1.84
C LYS A 77 10.21 -1.06 1.45
N GLY A 78 9.39 -1.37 0.46
CA GLY A 78 8.34 -0.48 0.03
C GLY A 78 7.42 -1.07 -1.01
N ALA A 79 6.46 -0.25 -1.46
CA ALA A 79 5.56 -0.61 -2.54
C ALA A 79 6.33 -0.87 -3.85
N ASP A 80 5.94 -1.90 -4.58
CA ASP A 80 6.50 -2.28 -5.89
C ASP A 80 6.57 -1.10 -6.88
N THR A 81 5.53 -0.29 -6.98
CA THR A 81 5.48 0.88 -7.87
C THR A 81 6.57 1.92 -7.59
N VAL A 82 7.10 1.96 -6.36
CA VAL A 82 8.20 2.86 -5.98
C VAL A 82 9.53 2.13 -6.11
N MET A 83 9.61 0.93 -5.55
CA MET A 83 10.86 0.17 -5.45
C MET A 83 11.41 -0.24 -6.82
N GLN A 84 10.55 -0.48 -7.83
CA GLN A 84 10.98 -0.79 -9.21
C GLN A 84 11.94 0.23 -9.81
N ASN A 85 11.84 1.51 -9.43
CA ASN A 85 12.74 2.57 -9.92
C ASN A 85 14.01 2.75 -9.08
N LEU A 86 14.08 2.12 -7.90
CA LEU A 86 15.20 2.25 -6.95
C LEU A 86 16.14 1.04 -7.01
N VAL A 87 15.62 -0.12 -7.42
CA VAL A 87 16.40 -1.34 -7.61
C VAL A 87 17.01 -1.40 -9.00
N GLN A 88 18.04 -2.24 -9.13
CA GLN A 88 18.56 -2.65 -10.43
C GLN A 88 17.45 -3.26 -11.29
N TYR A 89 17.45 -2.92 -12.58
CA TYR A 89 16.43 -3.38 -13.52
C TYR A 89 16.29 -4.91 -13.47
N ASN A 90 15.06 -5.37 -13.27
CA ASN A 90 14.74 -6.79 -13.20
C ASN A 90 13.32 -7.04 -13.71
N ASP A 91 13.20 -7.67 -14.88
CA ASP A 91 11.91 -7.99 -15.52
C ASP A 91 11.00 -8.83 -14.61
N TRP A 92 11.59 -9.76 -13.85
CA TRP A 92 10.87 -10.67 -12.97
C TRP A 92 10.09 -9.92 -11.87
N LEU A 93 10.64 -8.82 -11.36
CA LEU A 93 10.01 -8.05 -10.27
C LEU A 93 8.62 -7.54 -10.67
N GLN A 94 8.50 -7.01 -11.88
CA GLN A 94 7.25 -6.42 -12.36
C GLN A 94 6.19 -7.51 -12.60
N GLU A 95 6.59 -8.61 -13.23
CA GLU A 95 5.70 -9.73 -13.50
C GLU A 95 5.21 -10.37 -12.19
N GLU A 96 6.12 -10.70 -11.28
CA GLU A 96 5.76 -11.41 -10.05
C GLU A 96 4.91 -10.54 -9.11
N SER A 97 5.22 -9.25 -9.00
CA SER A 97 4.41 -8.32 -8.21
C SER A 97 2.98 -8.19 -8.77
N ALA A 98 2.82 -8.24 -10.10
CA ALA A 98 1.52 -8.23 -10.74
C ALA A 98 0.77 -9.56 -10.53
N ASN A 99 1.47 -10.70 -10.56
CA ASN A 99 0.90 -12.02 -10.28
C ASN A 99 0.31 -12.07 -8.86
N MET A 100 1.11 -11.72 -7.86
CA MET A 100 0.68 -11.67 -6.46
C MET A 100 -0.50 -10.70 -6.23
N ALA A 101 -0.50 -9.54 -6.89
CA ALA A 101 -1.61 -8.59 -6.80
C ALA A 101 -2.91 -9.16 -7.39
N ARG A 102 -2.84 -9.95 -8.48
CA ARG A 102 -4.00 -10.65 -9.06
C ARG A 102 -4.57 -11.72 -8.14
N GLU A 103 -3.72 -12.33 -7.32
CA GLU A 103 -4.14 -13.26 -6.26
C GLU A 103 -4.73 -12.52 -5.04
N GLY A 104 -4.67 -11.19 -5.01
CA GLY A 104 -5.20 -10.37 -3.92
C GLY A 104 -4.22 -10.16 -2.77
N LEU A 105 -2.94 -10.48 -2.95
CA LEU A 105 -1.91 -10.26 -1.96
C LEU A 105 -1.43 -8.81 -1.98
N ARG A 106 -1.13 -8.26 -0.80
CA ARG A 106 -0.40 -6.98 -0.67
C ARG A 106 1.09 -7.25 -0.89
N THR A 107 1.64 -6.61 -1.92
CA THR A 107 3.04 -6.81 -2.30
C THR A 107 3.96 -5.78 -1.66
N LEU A 108 5.06 -6.25 -1.08
CA LEU A 108 6.18 -5.42 -0.63
C LEU A 108 7.48 -5.93 -1.22
N VAL A 109 8.27 -5.02 -1.76
CA VAL A 109 9.59 -5.31 -2.35
C VAL A 109 10.65 -5.00 -1.32
N ILE A 110 11.62 -5.89 -1.16
CA ILE A 110 12.73 -5.76 -0.23
C ILE A 110 14.03 -5.71 -1.04
N ALA A 111 14.87 -4.74 -0.74
CA ALA A 111 16.15 -4.54 -1.39
C ALA A 111 17.23 -4.18 -0.37
N LYS A 112 18.49 -4.37 -0.75
CA LYS A 112 19.65 -3.96 0.06
C LYS A 112 20.68 -3.19 -0.76
N LYS A 113 21.60 -2.53 -0.05
CA LYS A 113 22.80 -1.95 -0.61
C LYS A 113 23.91 -1.98 0.44
N GLN A 114 25.03 -2.60 0.08
CA GLN A 114 26.20 -2.63 0.94
C GLN A 114 26.90 -1.27 0.92
N LEU A 115 27.26 -0.76 2.10
CA LEU A 115 27.94 0.51 2.27
C LEU A 115 29.34 0.26 2.82
N THR A 116 30.33 0.93 2.23
CA THR A 116 31.64 1.01 2.88
C THR A 116 31.58 1.99 4.04
N GLN A 117 32.53 1.88 4.97
CA GLN A 117 32.63 2.76 6.12
C GLN A 117 32.74 4.24 5.68
N GLU A 118 33.49 4.53 4.63
CA GLU A 118 33.67 5.89 4.09
C GLU A 118 32.37 6.44 3.51
N LYS A 119 31.64 5.61 2.75
CA LYS A 119 30.33 6.01 2.18
C LYS A 119 29.32 6.30 3.29
N TYR A 120 29.28 5.46 4.32
CA TYR A 120 28.40 5.68 5.47
C TYR A 120 28.77 6.96 6.23
N GLN A 121 30.04 7.21 6.52
CA GLN A 121 30.48 8.43 7.20
C GLN A 121 30.18 9.69 6.39
N ALA A 122 30.41 9.66 5.07
CA ALA A 122 30.05 10.78 4.19
C ALA A 122 28.54 11.04 4.22
N PHE A 123 27.72 9.98 4.17
CA PHE A 123 26.27 10.10 4.31
C PHE A 123 25.86 10.69 5.67
N GLU A 124 26.44 10.20 6.77
CA GLU A 124 26.15 10.68 8.13
C GLU A 124 26.46 12.18 8.29
N GLN A 125 27.60 12.62 7.75
CA GLN A 125 27.95 14.04 7.75
C GLN A 125 26.95 14.88 6.96
N ASN A 126 26.55 14.40 5.77
CA ASN A 126 25.61 15.10 4.91
C ASN A 126 24.20 15.16 5.51
N ILE A 127 23.70 14.07 6.09
CA ILE A 127 22.36 14.04 6.69
C ILE A 127 22.32 14.90 7.95
N THR A 128 23.41 14.94 8.73
CA THR A 128 23.52 15.82 9.90
C THR A 128 23.51 17.29 9.48
N LYS A 129 24.30 17.65 8.46
CA LYS A 129 24.28 19.01 7.88
C LYS A 129 22.89 19.38 7.37
N ALA A 130 22.19 18.47 6.70
CA ALA A 130 20.84 18.69 6.20
C ALA A 130 19.82 18.88 7.33
N ARG A 131 19.93 18.13 8.44
CA ARG A 131 19.08 18.27 9.63
C ARG A 131 19.29 19.60 10.36
N LEU A 132 20.47 20.19 10.27
CA LEU A 132 20.81 21.49 10.87
C LEU A 132 20.35 22.70 10.03
N GLN A 133 19.91 22.50 8.79
CA GLN A 133 19.40 23.60 7.95
C GLN A 133 18.12 24.20 8.53
N THR A 134 18.05 25.53 8.59
CA THR A 134 16.85 26.26 9.04
C THR A 134 15.80 26.39 7.93
N ILE A 135 16.26 26.55 6.68
CA ILE A 135 15.40 26.76 5.51
C ILE A 135 15.36 25.45 4.70
N ASN A 136 14.17 25.03 4.26
CA ASN A 136 13.98 23.85 3.41
C ASN A 136 14.57 22.53 3.97
N ARG A 137 14.66 22.41 5.30
CA ARG A 137 15.22 21.25 6.00
C ARG A 137 14.70 19.90 5.48
N SER A 138 13.39 19.77 5.31
CA SER A 138 12.76 18.53 4.83
C SER A 138 13.22 18.13 3.43
N ARG A 139 13.40 19.11 2.54
CA ARG A 139 13.90 18.90 1.18
C ARG A 139 15.36 18.47 1.19
N CYS A 140 16.23 19.16 1.92
CA CYS A 140 17.66 18.81 2.01
C CYS A 140 17.85 17.40 2.58
N VAL A 141 17.09 17.04 3.62
CA VAL A 141 17.13 15.69 4.19
C VAL A 141 16.73 14.64 3.16
N ARG A 142 15.67 14.90 2.38
CA ARG A 142 15.21 13.99 1.34
C ARG A 142 16.25 13.81 0.23
N GLU A 143 16.84 14.89 -0.27
CA GLU A 143 17.89 14.83 -1.31
C GLU A 143 19.08 13.98 -0.86
N VAL A 144 19.48 14.07 0.41
CA VAL A 144 20.56 13.21 0.95
C VAL A 144 20.13 11.74 1.04
N ILE A 145 18.89 11.45 1.44
CA ILE A 145 18.38 10.06 1.49
C ILE A 145 18.31 9.44 0.10
N GLU A 146 17.84 10.20 -0.90
CA GLU A 146 17.74 9.75 -2.29
C GLU A 146 19.11 9.32 -2.88
N THR A 147 20.23 9.85 -2.37
CA THR A 147 21.57 9.38 -2.77
C THR A 147 21.90 7.95 -2.34
N LEU A 148 21.25 7.45 -1.29
CA LEU A 148 21.36 6.05 -0.88
C LEU A 148 20.42 5.16 -1.69
N GLU A 149 19.21 5.65 -1.96
CA GLU A 149 18.11 4.94 -2.62
C GLU A 149 18.25 4.88 -4.15
N CYS A 150 19.40 4.41 -4.63
CA CYS A 150 19.66 4.21 -6.05
C CYS A 150 20.46 2.93 -6.25
N ASP A 151 20.25 2.25 -7.38
CA ASP A 151 21.01 1.04 -7.74
C ASP A 151 21.03 -0.02 -6.62
N MET A 152 19.86 -0.24 -6.00
CA MET A 152 19.70 -1.19 -4.91
C MET A 152 19.64 -2.64 -5.45
N GLU A 153 20.22 -3.58 -4.72
CA GLU A 153 20.13 -5.01 -5.02
C GLU A 153 18.77 -5.55 -4.56
N LEU A 154 17.99 -6.10 -5.49
CA LEU A 154 16.71 -6.74 -5.17
C LEU A 154 16.95 -8.03 -4.38
N LEU A 155 16.33 -8.14 -3.20
CA LEU A 155 16.37 -9.36 -2.39
C LEU A 155 15.15 -10.25 -2.61
N GLY A 156 13.98 -9.64 -2.82
CA GLY A 156 12.76 -10.39 -3.08
C GLY A 156 11.49 -9.57 -2.98
N VAL A 157 10.38 -10.25 -3.22
CA VAL A 157 9.02 -9.73 -3.10
C VAL A 157 8.28 -10.59 -2.08
N THR A 158 7.52 -9.94 -1.21
CA THR A 158 6.64 -10.59 -0.25
C THR A 158 5.20 -10.31 -0.64
N GLY A 159 4.32 -11.30 -0.46
CA GLY A 159 2.89 -11.17 -0.64
C GLY A 159 2.17 -11.49 0.67
N VAL A 160 1.56 -10.48 1.28
CA VAL A 160 0.79 -10.64 2.53
C VAL A 160 -0.70 -10.68 2.20
N GLU A 161 -1.37 -11.76 2.60
CA GLU A 161 -2.82 -11.87 2.46
C GLU A 161 -3.52 -11.01 3.52
N ASP A 162 -4.39 -10.09 3.09
CA ASP A 162 -5.28 -9.37 4.00
C ASP A 162 -6.51 -10.23 4.32
N LYS A 163 -6.43 -10.99 5.42
CA LYS A 163 -7.53 -11.84 5.85
C LYS A 163 -8.69 -10.98 6.34
N LEU A 164 -9.87 -11.29 5.82
CA LEU A 164 -11.10 -10.70 6.31
C LEU A 164 -11.27 -10.98 7.80
N GLN A 165 -11.74 -9.98 8.54
CA GLN A 165 -12.12 -10.16 9.94
C GLN A 165 -13.24 -11.20 10.07
N LEU A 166 -13.36 -11.76 11.28
CA LEU A 166 -14.43 -12.69 11.61
C LEU A 166 -15.80 -12.08 11.28
N ASP A 167 -16.69 -12.91 10.74
CA ASP A 167 -18.09 -12.58 10.46
C ASP A 167 -18.34 -11.41 9.49
N VAL A 168 -17.33 -10.89 8.80
CA VAL A 168 -17.51 -9.83 7.78
C VAL A 168 -18.53 -10.24 6.73
N ARG A 169 -18.45 -11.48 6.22
CA ARG A 169 -19.39 -11.99 5.20
C ARG A 169 -20.83 -11.99 5.71
N GLN A 170 -21.06 -12.53 6.91
CA GLN A 170 -22.39 -12.61 7.52
C GLN A 170 -22.96 -11.22 7.83
N THR A 171 -22.10 -10.30 8.29
CA THR A 171 -22.47 -8.93 8.58
C THR A 171 -22.89 -8.18 7.31
N LEU A 172 -22.11 -8.28 6.24
CA LEU A 172 -22.42 -7.65 4.95
C LEU A 172 -23.72 -8.21 4.35
N GLU A 173 -23.95 -9.53 4.42
CA GLU A 173 -25.20 -10.15 3.99
C GLU A 173 -26.40 -9.63 4.79
N SER A 174 -26.27 -9.50 6.11
CA SER A 174 -27.33 -8.99 6.99
C SER A 174 -27.67 -7.52 6.69
N LEU A 175 -26.65 -6.69 6.49
CA LEU A 175 -26.83 -5.28 6.10
C LEU A 175 -27.52 -5.16 4.74
N HIS A 176 -27.13 -5.98 3.77
CA HIS A 176 -27.75 -6.01 2.45
C HIS A 176 -29.22 -6.44 2.52
N ASN A 177 -29.53 -7.48 3.31
CA ASN A 177 -30.91 -7.93 3.55
C ASN A 177 -31.75 -6.86 4.26
N GLY A 178 -31.11 -5.99 5.06
CA GLY A 178 -31.72 -4.80 5.65
C GLY A 178 -31.90 -3.62 4.68
N GLY A 179 -31.58 -3.78 3.39
CA GLY A 179 -31.69 -2.73 2.38
C GLY A 179 -30.59 -1.66 2.44
N ILE A 180 -29.50 -1.91 3.17
CA ILE A 180 -28.37 -0.98 3.29
C ILE A 180 -27.41 -1.22 2.12
N LYS A 181 -27.21 -0.20 1.30
CA LYS A 181 -26.19 -0.20 0.24
C LYS A 181 -24.82 0.12 0.84
N ILE A 182 -23.83 -0.71 0.55
CA ILE A 182 -22.50 -0.65 1.16
C ILE A 182 -21.48 -0.28 0.08
N TRP A 183 -20.64 0.70 0.39
CA TRP A 183 -19.62 1.21 -0.53
C TRP A 183 -18.25 1.05 0.14
N MET A 184 -17.26 0.57 -0.60
CA MET A 184 -15.90 0.37 -0.13
C MET A 184 -14.99 1.45 -0.70
N LEU A 185 -14.36 2.24 0.17
CA LEU A 185 -13.38 3.27 -0.23
C LEU A 185 -12.00 2.90 0.32
N THR A 186 -11.15 2.33 -0.51
CA THR A 186 -9.82 1.82 -0.11
C THR A 186 -8.68 2.57 -0.82
N GLY A 187 -7.52 2.60 -0.16
CA GLY A 187 -6.26 3.05 -0.76
C GLY A 187 -5.54 1.95 -1.54
N ASP A 188 -6.02 0.71 -1.47
CA ASP A 188 -5.42 -0.44 -2.14
C ASP A 188 -5.53 -0.36 -3.67
N LYS A 189 -4.73 -1.19 -4.35
CA LYS A 189 -4.78 -1.37 -5.80
C LYS A 189 -6.13 -1.92 -6.25
N LEU A 190 -6.43 -1.74 -7.54
CA LEU A 190 -7.67 -2.19 -8.16
C LEU A 190 -7.88 -3.69 -7.96
N GLU A 191 -6.84 -4.48 -8.17
CA GLU A 191 -6.85 -5.94 -8.12
C GLU A 191 -7.15 -6.42 -6.70
N THR A 192 -6.38 -5.96 -5.71
CA THR A 192 -6.58 -6.28 -4.29
C THR A 192 -7.96 -5.84 -3.80
N ALA A 193 -8.40 -4.62 -4.12
CA ALA A 193 -9.71 -4.12 -3.73
C ALA A 193 -10.85 -4.98 -4.32
N THR A 194 -10.71 -5.39 -5.58
CA THR A 194 -11.67 -6.28 -6.25
C THR A 194 -11.68 -7.67 -5.62
N CYS A 195 -10.52 -8.22 -5.26
CA CYS A 195 -10.41 -9.49 -4.54
C CYS A 195 -11.08 -9.41 -3.15
N ILE A 196 -10.85 -8.35 -2.39
CA ILE A 196 -11.50 -8.14 -1.08
C ILE A 196 -13.01 -7.95 -1.24
N ALA A 197 -13.47 -7.19 -2.24
CA ALA A 197 -14.90 -7.01 -2.49
C ALA A 197 -15.60 -8.34 -2.85
N LYS A 198 -14.96 -9.20 -3.66
CA LYS A 198 -15.48 -10.53 -4.00
C LYS A 198 -15.42 -11.50 -2.83
N SER A 199 -14.29 -11.56 -2.11
CA SER A 199 -14.09 -12.50 -1.00
C SER A 199 -14.96 -12.16 0.22
N SER A 200 -15.27 -10.88 0.44
CA SER A 200 -16.18 -10.41 1.49
C SER A 200 -17.66 -10.58 1.13
N LYS A 201 -17.98 -10.96 -0.12
CA LYS A 201 -19.34 -10.94 -0.69
C LYS A 201 -19.99 -9.56 -0.71
N LEU A 202 -19.21 -8.49 -0.63
CA LEU A 202 -19.69 -7.15 -0.98
C LEU A 202 -20.17 -7.12 -2.43
N ILE A 203 -19.37 -7.73 -3.32
CA ILE A 203 -19.78 -8.08 -4.68
C ILE A 203 -20.03 -9.59 -4.69
N ARG A 204 -21.26 -10.01 -5.03
CA ARG A 204 -21.63 -11.43 -5.06
C ARG A 204 -21.04 -12.10 -6.30
N ARG A 205 -20.96 -13.42 -6.28
CA ARG A 205 -20.38 -14.21 -7.39
C ARG A 205 -21.08 -14.01 -8.74
N ASN A 206 -22.37 -13.69 -8.72
CA ASN A 206 -23.20 -13.52 -9.92
C ASN A 206 -23.46 -12.04 -10.24
N ASP A 207 -22.88 -11.11 -9.49
CA ASP A 207 -23.05 -9.69 -9.77
C ASP A 207 -22.14 -9.30 -10.95
N ASP A 208 -22.69 -8.60 -11.93
CA ASP A 208 -21.90 -8.01 -13.00
C ASP A 208 -21.03 -6.87 -12.46
N ILE A 209 -19.77 -6.84 -12.87
CA ILE A 209 -18.83 -5.79 -12.48
C ILE A 209 -18.51 -4.92 -13.68
N TYR A 210 -18.61 -3.61 -13.50
CA TYR A 210 -18.08 -2.62 -14.43
C TYR A 210 -16.88 -1.92 -13.81
N ILE A 211 -15.77 -1.84 -14.55
CA ILE A 211 -14.51 -1.28 -14.06
C ILE A 211 -14.18 -0.02 -14.85
N ILE A 212 -14.04 1.11 -14.15
CA ILE A 212 -13.55 2.37 -14.70
C ILE A 212 -12.15 2.59 -14.14
N GLN A 213 -11.12 2.23 -14.92
CA GLN A 213 -9.74 2.21 -14.42
C GLN A 213 -8.95 3.46 -14.76
N GLN A 214 -9.03 3.94 -16.01
CA GLN A 214 -8.31 5.13 -16.46
C GLN A 214 -9.23 5.96 -17.32
N VAL A 215 -9.27 7.25 -17.01
CA VAL A 215 -9.97 8.28 -17.75
C VAL A 215 -9.01 9.45 -17.76
N ALA A 216 -8.71 10.01 -18.93
CA ALA A 216 -7.83 11.17 -19.08
C ALA A 216 -8.60 12.39 -19.60
N THR A 217 -9.61 12.16 -20.43
CA THR A 217 -10.37 13.22 -21.09
C THR A 217 -11.83 13.27 -20.64
N ARG A 218 -12.48 14.41 -20.92
CA ARG A 218 -13.90 14.59 -20.66
C ARG A 218 -14.74 13.63 -21.51
N GLU A 219 -14.32 13.39 -22.74
CA GLU A 219 -14.99 12.53 -23.71
C GLU A 219 -14.95 11.07 -23.27
N GLU A 220 -13.78 10.57 -22.84
CA GLU A 220 -13.63 9.23 -22.25
C GLU A 220 -14.51 9.07 -21.03
N CYS A 221 -14.53 10.06 -20.14
CA CYS A 221 -15.39 10.03 -18.96
C CYS A 221 -16.86 9.85 -19.35
N LEU A 222 -17.35 10.60 -20.35
CA LEU A 222 -18.73 10.51 -20.79
C LEU A 222 -19.04 9.14 -21.40
N GLN A 223 -18.11 8.57 -22.17
CA GLN A 223 -18.25 7.24 -22.76
C GLN A 223 -18.37 6.16 -21.68
N GLU A 224 -17.45 6.15 -20.71
CA GLU A 224 -17.44 5.21 -19.59
C GLU A 224 -18.75 5.28 -18.77
N LEU A 225 -19.20 6.50 -18.46
CA LEU A 225 -20.46 6.71 -17.75
C LEU A 225 -21.67 6.21 -18.53
N ASN A 226 -21.72 6.45 -19.84
CA ASN A 226 -22.82 5.99 -20.67
C ASN A 226 -22.86 4.47 -20.79
N ILE A 227 -21.70 3.80 -20.85
CA ILE A 227 -21.63 2.34 -20.85
C ILE A 227 -22.10 1.81 -19.50
N PHE A 228 -21.61 2.38 -18.39
CA PHE A 228 -22.03 1.97 -17.06
C PHE A 228 -23.54 2.11 -16.84
N LYS A 229 -24.13 3.24 -17.24
CA LYS A 229 -25.59 3.48 -17.15
C LYS A 229 -26.42 2.42 -17.89
N ARG A 230 -25.89 1.83 -18.97
CA ARG A 230 -26.57 0.76 -19.72
C ARG A 230 -26.50 -0.60 -19.02
N LYS A 231 -25.55 -0.79 -18.10
CA LYS A 231 -25.39 -2.02 -17.32
C LYS A 231 -26.22 -1.97 -16.03
N ILE A 232 -27.53 -2.16 -16.19
CA ILE A 232 -28.47 -2.15 -15.07
C ILE A 232 -28.11 -3.25 -14.06
N GLY A 233 -27.99 -2.88 -12.78
CA GLY A 233 -27.68 -3.82 -11.71
C GLY A 233 -26.20 -4.22 -11.60
N ALA A 234 -25.30 -3.60 -12.38
CA ALA A 234 -23.87 -3.83 -12.23
C ALA A 234 -23.28 -3.09 -11.02
N CYS A 235 -22.36 -3.76 -10.33
CA CYS A 235 -21.48 -3.19 -9.33
C CYS A 235 -20.39 -2.37 -10.01
N LEU A 236 -20.06 -1.21 -9.44
CA LEU A 236 -19.00 -0.34 -9.98
C LEU A 236 -17.70 -0.52 -9.22
N VAL A 237 -16.60 -0.67 -9.95
CA VAL A 237 -15.24 -0.51 -9.43
C VAL A 237 -14.58 0.65 -10.16
N ILE A 238 -14.11 1.67 -9.44
CA ILE A 238 -13.51 2.88 -10.03
C ILE A 238 -12.22 3.26 -9.31
N THR A 239 -11.19 3.68 -10.05
CA THR A 239 -9.95 4.20 -9.46
C THR A 239 -10.11 5.64 -8.99
N GLY A 240 -9.33 6.06 -7.99
CA GLY A 240 -9.36 7.42 -7.47
C GLY A 240 -9.10 8.50 -8.53
N ASP A 241 -8.17 8.23 -9.46
CA ASP A 241 -7.84 9.16 -10.55
C ASP A 241 -9.01 9.33 -11.53
N ALA A 242 -9.62 8.22 -11.96
CA ALA A 242 -10.79 8.28 -12.82
C ALA A 242 -11.99 8.92 -12.11
N LEU A 243 -12.22 8.57 -10.85
CA LEU A 243 -13.27 9.18 -10.01
C LEU A 243 -13.13 10.70 -9.96
N GLN A 244 -11.92 11.22 -9.76
CA GLN A 244 -11.68 12.65 -9.68
C GLN A 244 -12.06 13.38 -10.98
N ILE A 245 -11.75 12.78 -12.13
CA ILE A 245 -12.11 13.34 -13.45
C ILE A 245 -13.62 13.27 -13.66
N CYS A 246 -14.25 12.15 -13.32
CA CYS A 246 -15.70 12.02 -13.37
C CYS A 246 -16.42 13.05 -12.50
N LEU A 247 -15.94 13.28 -11.28
CA LEU A 247 -16.48 14.29 -10.37
C LEU A 247 -16.28 15.70 -10.91
N SER A 248 -15.16 15.98 -11.57
CA SER A 248 -14.86 17.32 -12.09
C SER A 248 -15.78 17.72 -13.26
N PHE A 249 -16.11 16.79 -14.16
CA PHE A 249 -16.88 17.09 -15.37
C PHE A 249 -18.36 16.67 -15.31
N TYR A 250 -18.67 15.60 -14.59
CA TYR A 250 -19.97 14.92 -14.63
C TYR A 250 -20.45 14.47 -13.23
N GLU A 251 -20.19 15.27 -12.19
CA GLU A 251 -20.56 14.98 -10.78
C GLU A 251 -21.97 14.43 -10.65
N LYS A 252 -22.96 15.15 -11.21
CA LYS A 252 -24.37 14.80 -11.09
C LYS A 252 -24.68 13.44 -11.74
N ASP A 253 -24.23 13.25 -12.97
CA ASP A 253 -24.46 12.02 -13.74
C ASP A 253 -23.83 10.79 -13.07
N LEU A 254 -22.61 10.96 -12.57
CA LEU A 254 -21.91 9.94 -11.82
C LEU A 254 -22.71 9.57 -10.55
N MET A 255 -23.06 10.56 -9.72
CA MET A 255 -23.74 10.31 -8.46
C MET A 255 -25.11 9.66 -8.64
N GLU A 256 -25.88 10.06 -9.65
CA GLU A 256 -27.17 9.44 -9.98
C GLU A 256 -27.01 7.96 -10.36
N SER A 257 -25.99 7.64 -11.16
CA SER A 257 -25.70 6.27 -11.59
C SER A 257 -25.21 5.38 -10.45
N ILE A 258 -24.29 5.92 -9.63
CA ILE A 258 -23.65 5.15 -8.55
C ILE A 258 -24.63 4.89 -7.38
N ILE A 259 -25.54 5.82 -7.07
CA ILE A 259 -26.58 5.62 -6.04
C ILE A 259 -27.47 4.42 -6.37
N GLU A 260 -27.70 4.13 -7.65
CA GLU A 260 -28.53 3.02 -8.11
C GLU A 260 -27.77 1.69 -8.13
N SER A 261 -26.45 1.72 -8.28
CA SER A 261 -25.59 0.53 -8.23
C SER A 261 -25.80 -0.28 -6.93
N PRO A 262 -25.74 -1.62 -6.99
CA PRO A 262 -25.87 -2.46 -5.79
C PRO A 262 -24.70 -2.30 -4.82
N SER A 263 -23.48 -2.13 -5.34
CA SER A 263 -22.26 -1.97 -4.56
C SER A 263 -21.21 -1.22 -5.37
N VAL A 264 -20.38 -0.46 -4.66
CA VAL A 264 -19.41 0.47 -5.26
C VAL A 264 -18.10 0.32 -4.55
N VAL A 265 -17.03 0.13 -5.32
CA VAL A 265 -15.66 0.03 -4.81
C VAL A 265 -14.83 1.14 -5.44
N VAL A 266 -14.30 2.03 -4.62
CA VAL A 266 -13.33 3.04 -5.03
C VAL A 266 -11.96 2.62 -4.51
N CYS A 267 -11.04 2.34 -5.44
CA CYS A 267 -9.66 1.95 -5.16
C CYS A 267 -8.69 3.11 -5.36
N ARG A 268 -7.49 3.03 -4.75
CA ARG A 268 -6.48 4.10 -4.72
C ARG A 268 -7.02 5.47 -4.27
N CYS A 269 -7.98 5.47 -3.34
CA CYS A 269 -8.65 6.68 -2.88
C CYS A 269 -7.82 7.40 -1.81
N SER A 270 -7.52 8.69 -2.02
CA SER A 270 -6.88 9.55 -1.03
C SER A 270 -7.85 9.93 0.12
N PRO A 271 -7.36 10.29 1.31
CA PRO A 271 -8.22 10.72 2.42
C PRO A 271 -9.19 11.85 2.04
N THR A 272 -8.73 12.82 1.26
CA THR A 272 -9.54 13.93 0.76
C THR A 272 -10.65 13.46 -0.18
N GLN A 273 -10.33 12.54 -1.11
CA GLN A 273 -11.34 11.97 -2.02
C GLN A 273 -12.41 11.19 -1.24
N LYS A 274 -12.03 10.45 -0.18
CA LYS A 274 -13.01 9.75 0.66
C LYS A 274 -14.01 10.71 1.29
N ALA A 275 -13.54 11.85 1.81
CA ALA A 275 -14.40 12.88 2.40
C ALA A 275 -15.37 13.47 1.36
N ILE A 276 -14.86 13.81 0.17
CA ILE A 276 -15.67 14.34 -0.95
C ILE A 276 -16.79 13.37 -1.32
N VAL A 277 -16.49 12.08 -1.48
CA VAL A 277 -17.49 11.06 -1.83
C VAL A 277 -18.60 10.99 -0.78
N VAL A 278 -18.24 11.01 0.51
CA VAL A 278 -19.21 10.98 1.62
C VAL A 278 -20.12 12.21 1.61
N ASP A 279 -19.56 13.40 1.35
CA ASP A 279 -20.35 14.64 1.32
C ASP A 279 -21.28 14.71 0.10
N LEU A 280 -20.82 14.22 -1.05
CA LEU A 280 -21.66 14.08 -2.24
C LEU A 280 -22.80 13.08 -2.01
N LEU A 281 -22.53 11.94 -1.37
CA LEU A 281 -23.57 10.99 -0.99
C LEU A 281 -24.67 11.63 -0.15
N LYS A 282 -24.30 12.46 0.84
CA LYS A 282 -25.27 13.21 1.66
C LYS A 282 -26.08 14.21 0.83
N LYS A 283 -25.40 14.96 -0.06
CA LYS A 283 -26.00 15.97 -0.94
C LYS A 283 -27.04 15.37 -1.89
N TYR A 284 -26.73 14.24 -2.53
CA TYR A 284 -27.56 13.66 -3.57
C TYR A 284 -28.62 12.69 -3.04
N ARG A 285 -28.39 12.01 -1.90
CA ARG A 285 -29.40 11.16 -1.27
C ARG A 285 -30.60 11.97 -0.74
N ASN A 286 -30.35 13.15 -0.18
CA ASN A 286 -31.42 14.02 0.35
C ASN A 286 -32.32 14.64 -0.72
N LYS A 287 -31.94 14.60 -2.00
CA LYS A 287 -32.77 15.09 -3.11
C LYS A 287 -33.80 14.08 -3.62
N LYS A 288 -33.64 12.77 -3.35
CA LYS A 288 -34.62 11.73 -3.71
C LYS A 288 -35.70 11.51 -2.62
N VAL A 289 -35.57 12.12 -1.45
CA VAL A 289 -36.51 12.00 -0.30
C VAL A 289 -37.46 13.21 -0.20
N ARG A 290 -37.58 14.03 -1.26
CA ARG A 290 -38.57 15.10 -1.36
C ARG A 290 -39.43 14.92 -2.59
#